data_AF-A0A257WE59-F1
#
_entry.id   AF-A0A257WE59-F1
#
_cell.length_a   1.000
_cell.length_b   1.000
_cell.length_c   1.000
_cell.angle_alpha   90.00
_cell.angle_beta   90.00
_cell.angle_gamma   90.00
#
_symmetry.space_group_name_H-M   'P 1'
#
loop_
_entity.id
_entity.type
_entity.pdbx_description
1 polymer ?
#
loop_
_entity_poly.entity_id
_entity_poly.type
_entity_poly.pdbx_seq_one_letter_code
_entity_poly.pdbx_strand_id
1 'polypeptide(L)'
;MELGSADDRVLVRGRIDRIDVGRVDDQAVFTVIDYKTGRRPSFKEDDVRTGRSLQLVLYAIAARRLGLVPEDATPFQLGYWCLRETGFQSGLKVTRSSKFQAIDAAAWSSLEQIVDETIPRLAAGIRSGEFVVENSDLDCTGRCAYHTVCRVIQIRPIAETLGKVRGTGAGSGEPF
;
A
#
# COMPACT_ATOMS: atom_id res chain seq x y z
N MET A 1 3.96 -0.35 15.20
CA MET A 1 5.06 0.37 14.56
C MET A 1 4.72 1.85 14.52
N GLU A 2 5.71 2.69 14.74
CA GLU A 2 5.58 4.15 14.63
C GLU A 2 5.98 4.60 13.21
N LEU A 3 5.25 5.56 12.67
CA LEU A 3 5.47 6.20 11.36
C LEU A 3 5.28 7.72 11.48
N GLY A 4 5.98 8.48 10.64
CA GLY A 4 6.00 9.94 10.70
C GLY A 4 6.99 10.50 11.74
N SER A 5 6.83 11.77 12.05
CA SER A 5 7.69 12.55 12.95
C SER A 5 6.87 13.21 14.07
N ALA A 6 7.52 13.64 15.15
CA ALA A 6 6.97 14.42 16.28
C ALA A 6 5.44 14.70 16.24
N ASP A 7 5.02 15.69 15.46
CA ASP A 7 3.65 16.24 15.44
C ASP A 7 2.66 15.46 14.54
N ASP A 8 3.15 14.68 13.57
CA ASP A 8 2.33 13.89 12.65
C ASP A 8 2.39 12.38 12.91
N ARG A 9 3.03 11.98 14.01
CA ARG A 9 3.25 10.61 14.45
C ARG A 9 1.98 9.76 14.43
N VAL A 10 2.09 8.60 13.78
CA VAL A 10 1.02 7.58 13.71
C VAL A 10 1.53 6.25 14.24
N LEU A 11 0.76 5.66 15.16
CA LEU A 11 0.98 4.28 15.61
C LEU A 11 0.12 3.32 14.79
N VAL A 12 0.77 2.50 13.98
CA VAL A 12 0.12 1.44 13.20
C VAL A 12 0.24 0.11 13.94
N ARG A 13 -0.87 -0.61 14.05
CA ARG A 13 -0.94 -1.97 14.59
C ARG A 13 -1.56 -2.90 13.55
N GLY A 14 -1.19 -4.17 13.61
CA GLY A 14 -1.68 -5.17 12.67
C GLY A 14 -1.10 -6.55 12.96
N ARG A 15 -1.31 -7.46 12.00
CA ARG A 15 -0.78 -8.82 12.00
C ARG A 15 -0.17 -9.09 10.65
N ILE A 16 1.04 -9.63 10.64
CA ILE A 16 1.70 -10.13 9.43
C ILE A 16 1.33 -11.60 9.29
N ASP A 17 0.91 -12.00 8.08
CA ASP A 17 0.47 -13.36 7.80
C ASP A 17 1.62 -14.37 7.84
N ARG A 18 2.69 -14.10 7.08
CA ARG A 18 3.88 -14.95 7.02
C ARG A 18 5.13 -14.18 6.62
N ILE A 19 6.24 -14.49 7.30
CA ILE A 19 7.58 -14.03 6.97
C ILE A 19 8.45 -15.28 6.80
N ASP A 20 9.12 -15.38 5.66
CA ASP A 20 10.12 -16.41 5.41
C ASP A 20 11.51 -15.75 5.44
N VAL A 21 12.45 -16.33 6.17
CA VAL A 21 13.85 -15.86 6.22
C VAL A 21 14.73 -16.94 5.62
N GLY A 22 15.70 -16.52 4.80
CA GLY A 22 16.63 -17.41 4.13
C GLY A 22 17.96 -16.74 3.84
N ARG A 23 18.76 -17.38 2.98
CA ARG A 23 20.02 -16.83 2.49
C ARG A 23 20.12 -16.99 0.97
N VAL A 24 20.71 -16.00 0.30
CA VAL A 24 21.07 -16.04 -1.13
C VAL A 24 22.50 -15.54 -1.23
N ASP A 25 23.41 -16.33 -1.79
CA ASP A 25 24.84 -15.98 -1.91
C ASP A 25 25.44 -15.43 -0.58
N ASP A 26 25.16 -16.14 0.53
CA ASP A 26 25.51 -15.76 1.91
C ASP A 26 24.92 -14.46 2.45
N GLN A 27 24.09 -13.75 1.69
CA GLN A 27 23.31 -12.62 2.18
C GLN A 27 22.03 -13.12 2.86
N ALA A 28 21.77 -12.69 4.10
CA ALA A 28 20.47 -12.92 4.73
C ALA A 28 19.38 -12.18 3.95
N VAL A 29 18.26 -12.84 3.70
CA VAL A 29 17.14 -12.25 2.97
C VAL A 29 15.80 -12.65 3.59
N PHE A 30 14.75 -11.88 3.34
CA PHE A 30 13.39 -12.24 3.82
C PHE A 30 12.29 -11.98 2.79
N THR A 31 11.24 -12.78 2.85
CA THR A 31 10.06 -12.68 2.01
C THR A 31 8.82 -12.49 2.87
N VAL A 32 7.96 -11.54 2.50
CA VAL A 32 6.65 -11.36 3.13
C VAL A 32 5.58 -11.96 2.23
N ILE A 33 4.71 -12.77 2.83
CA ILE A 33 3.63 -13.46 2.15
C ILE A 33 2.31 -13.14 2.86
N ASP A 34 1.33 -12.67 2.08
CA ASP A 34 -0.05 -12.47 2.53
C ASP A 34 -0.99 -13.47 1.83
N TYR A 35 -1.84 -14.15 2.59
CA TYR A 35 -2.72 -15.16 2.02
C TYR A 35 -4.02 -14.54 1.52
N LYS A 36 -4.37 -14.81 0.26
CA LYS A 36 -5.62 -14.33 -0.35
C LYS A 36 -6.47 -15.48 -0.86
N THR A 37 -7.76 -15.41 -0.53
CA THR A 37 -8.82 -16.30 -1.06
C THR A 37 -9.52 -15.74 -2.29
N GLY A 38 -9.42 -14.42 -2.52
CA GLY A 38 -9.99 -13.71 -3.66
C GLY A 38 -9.00 -13.52 -4.81
N ARG A 39 -9.41 -12.78 -5.83
CA ARG A 39 -8.53 -12.37 -6.94
C ARG A 39 -7.36 -11.54 -6.42
N ARG A 40 -6.21 -11.74 -7.04
CA ARG A 40 -4.99 -10.96 -6.80
C ARG A 40 -5.25 -9.44 -6.99
N PRO A 41 -4.86 -8.59 -6.02
CA PRO A 41 -4.75 -7.15 -6.25
C PRO A 41 -3.57 -6.84 -7.20
N SER A 42 -3.74 -5.89 -8.12
CA SER A 42 -2.58 -5.29 -8.77
C SER A 42 -1.78 -4.54 -7.71
N PHE A 43 -0.47 -4.75 -7.69
CA PHE A 43 0.43 -3.98 -6.86
C PHE A 43 1.21 -3.07 -7.78
N LYS A 44 1.00 -1.75 -7.62
CA LYS A 44 1.72 -0.69 -8.32
C LYS A 44 2.28 0.26 -7.27
N GLU A 45 3.45 0.82 -7.52
CA GLU A 45 4.05 1.80 -6.61
C GLU A 45 3.11 3.01 -6.39
N ASP A 46 2.41 3.45 -7.44
CA ASP A 46 1.42 4.52 -7.34
C ASP A 46 0.25 4.18 -6.40
N ASP A 47 -0.14 2.89 -6.33
CA ASP A 47 -1.14 2.44 -5.37
C ASP A 47 -0.59 2.47 -3.93
N VAL A 48 0.72 2.31 -3.73
CA VAL A 48 1.36 2.51 -2.41
C VAL A 48 1.33 3.98 -2.04
N ARG A 49 1.73 4.86 -2.98
CA ARG A 49 1.78 6.32 -2.79
C ARG A 49 0.41 6.94 -2.52
N THR A 50 -0.62 6.42 -3.17
CA THR A 50 -2.01 6.85 -2.95
C THR A 50 -2.67 6.16 -1.76
N GLY A 51 -2.00 5.19 -1.13
CA GLY A 51 -2.50 4.44 0.03
C GLY A 51 -3.48 3.31 -0.28
N ARG A 52 -3.68 2.97 -1.56
CA ARG A 52 -4.57 1.90 -2.01
C ARG A 52 -4.00 0.50 -1.79
N SER A 53 -2.67 0.35 -1.80
CA SER A 53 -1.97 -0.94 -1.68
C SER A 53 -0.83 -0.91 -0.67
N LEU A 54 -1.15 -0.84 0.61
CA LEU A 54 -0.15 -0.64 1.68
C LEU A 54 0.27 -1.94 2.41
N GLN A 55 -0.54 -3.00 2.34
CA GLN A 55 -0.42 -4.15 3.24
C GLN A 55 0.97 -4.82 3.19
N LEU A 56 1.43 -5.22 2.01
CA LEU A 56 2.72 -5.91 1.84
C LEU A 56 3.92 -5.02 2.23
N VAL A 57 3.86 -3.72 1.88
CA VAL A 57 4.94 -2.78 2.19
C VAL A 57 5.02 -2.51 3.68
N LEU A 58 3.88 -2.27 4.33
CA LEU A 58 3.81 -2.09 5.78
C LEU A 58 4.30 -3.32 6.53
N TYR A 59 3.97 -4.52 6.05
CA TYR A 59 4.46 -5.76 6.65
C TYR A 59 5.97 -5.89 6.54
N ALA A 60 6.55 -5.59 5.37
CA ALA A 60 7.99 -5.66 5.16
C ALA A 60 8.74 -4.65 6.03
N ILE A 61 8.26 -3.39 6.07
CA ILE A 61 8.86 -2.34 6.89
C ILE A 61 8.73 -2.70 8.37
N ALA A 62 7.57 -3.21 8.80
CA ALA A 62 7.37 -3.65 10.18
C ALA A 62 8.27 -4.83 10.55
N ALA A 63 8.46 -5.79 9.64
CA ALA A 63 9.35 -6.92 9.86
C ALA A 63 10.77 -6.44 10.18
N ARG A 64 11.28 -5.45 9.42
CA ARG A 64 12.60 -4.86 9.63
C ARG A 64 12.66 -3.96 10.87
N ARG A 65 11.78 -2.96 10.98
CA ARG A 65 11.80 -1.94 12.05
C ARG A 65 11.51 -2.52 13.44
N LEU A 66 10.79 -3.62 13.53
CA LEU A 66 10.47 -4.29 14.79
C LEU A 66 11.41 -5.47 15.10
N GLY A 67 12.46 -5.69 14.30
CA GLY A 67 13.43 -6.76 14.54
C GLY A 67 12.86 -8.17 14.42
N LEU A 68 11.84 -8.37 13.56
CA LEU A 68 11.24 -9.69 13.31
C LEU A 68 12.05 -10.53 12.30
N VAL A 69 13.07 -9.92 11.69
CA VAL A 69 14.04 -10.55 10.78
C VAL A 69 15.46 -10.13 11.22
N PRO A 70 16.52 -10.85 10.81
CA PRO A 70 17.90 -10.43 11.07
C PRO A 70 18.17 -9.00 10.60
N GLU A 71 19.03 -8.27 11.31
CA GLU A 71 19.32 -6.85 11.04
C GLU A 71 19.94 -6.62 9.65
N ASP A 72 20.75 -7.57 9.20
CA ASP A 72 21.39 -7.59 7.88
C ASP A 72 20.47 -8.16 6.79
N ALA A 73 19.27 -8.64 7.11
CA ALA A 73 18.40 -9.26 6.12
C ALA A 73 17.84 -8.25 5.12
N THR A 74 18.06 -8.50 3.83
CA THR A 74 17.50 -7.67 2.75
C THR A 74 16.14 -8.20 2.29
N PRO A 75 15.19 -7.31 1.97
CA PRO A 75 13.89 -7.75 1.47
C PRO A 75 14.06 -8.41 0.09
N PHE A 76 13.64 -9.67 0.00
CA PHE A 76 13.76 -10.48 -1.21
C PHE A 76 12.52 -10.35 -2.09
N GLN A 77 11.37 -10.73 -1.53
CA GLN A 77 10.10 -10.70 -2.25
C GLN A 77 8.96 -10.27 -1.33
N LEU A 78 8.00 -9.58 -1.93
CA LEU A 78 6.73 -9.23 -1.30
C LEU A 78 5.63 -9.78 -2.19
N GLY A 79 4.76 -10.66 -1.68
CA GLY A 79 3.78 -11.31 -2.54
C GLY A 79 2.56 -11.86 -1.84
N TYR A 80 1.62 -12.28 -2.67
CA TYR A 80 0.37 -12.89 -2.26
C TYR A 80 0.44 -14.39 -2.49
N TRP A 81 -0.03 -15.19 -1.53
CA TRP A 81 -0.32 -16.59 -1.76
C TRP A 81 -1.81 -16.74 -2.08
N CYS A 82 -2.12 -16.92 -3.37
CA CYS A 82 -3.49 -17.03 -3.85
C CYS A 82 -3.99 -18.48 -3.71
N LEU A 83 -4.80 -18.76 -2.69
CA LEU A 83 -5.26 -20.12 -2.35
C LEU A 83 -6.16 -20.75 -3.42
N ARG A 84 -6.81 -19.94 -4.25
CA ARG A 84 -7.67 -20.41 -5.37
C ARG A 84 -6.96 -20.41 -6.72
N GLU A 85 -5.72 -19.91 -6.79
CA GLU A 85 -4.92 -19.85 -8.02
C GLU A 85 -3.67 -20.75 -7.87
N THR A 86 -2.65 -20.56 -8.71
CA THR A 86 -1.45 -21.41 -8.78
C THR A 86 -0.42 -21.18 -7.66
N GLY A 87 -0.82 -20.59 -6.51
CA GLY A 87 0.05 -20.39 -5.35
C GLY A 87 0.67 -18.99 -5.25
N PHE A 88 1.99 -18.91 -5.03
CA PHE A 88 2.68 -17.65 -4.77
C PHE A 88 2.72 -16.73 -6.01
N GLN A 89 2.37 -15.47 -5.79
CA GLN A 89 2.33 -14.42 -6.78
C GLN A 89 3.12 -13.21 -6.27
N SER A 90 4.27 -12.91 -6.88
CA SER A 90 5.05 -11.73 -6.50
C SER A 90 4.26 -10.45 -6.75
N GLY A 91 4.08 -9.65 -5.69
CA GLY A 91 3.39 -8.37 -5.69
C GLY A 91 4.27 -7.28 -6.30
N LEU A 92 5.53 -7.19 -5.88
CA LEU A 92 6.45 -6.15 -6.34
C LEU A 92 7.43 -6.72 -7.39
N LYS A 93 7.26 -6.32 -8.66
CA LYS A 93 8.27 -6.52 -9.71
C LYS A 93 9.24 -5.33 -9.69
N VAL A 94 10.18 -5.30 -8.74
CA VAL A 94 11.16 -4.19 -8.63
C VAL A 94 12.06 -4.12 -9.88
N THR A 95 12.29 -5.24 -10.53
CA THR A 95 13.10 -5.30 -11.74
C THR A 95 12.29 -5.81 -12.93
N ARG A 96 12.61 -5.30 -14.13
CA ARG A 96 12.16 -5.86 -15.42
C ARG A 96 12.83 -7.22 -15.75
N SER A 97 13.65 -7.73 -14.83
CA SER A 97 14.39 -8.98 -14.98
C SER A 97 13.51 -10.16 -14.57
N SER A 98 13.61 -11.27 -15.31
CA SER A 98 12.98 -12.54 -14.96
C SER A 98 13.66 -13.26 -13.78
N LYS A 99 14.74 -12.70 -13.23
CA LYS A 99 15.50 -13.31 -12.13
C LYS A 99 14.90 -12.93 -10.77
N PHE A 100 14.71 -13.94 -9.92
CA PHE A 100 14.47 -13.80 -8.48
C PHE A 100 15.66 -13.07 -7.86
N GLN A 101 15.52 -11.77 -7.63
CA GLN A 101 16.57 -10.93 -7.03
C GLN A 101 15.97 -10.18 -5.85
N ALA A 102 16.84 -9.85 -4.89
CA ALA A 102 16.47 -8.99 -3.79
C ALA A 102 16.01 -7.62 -4.29
N ILE A 103 15.11 -7.01 -3.52
CA ILE A 103 14.70 -5.62 -3.72
C ILE A 103 15.94 -4.76 -3.48
N ASP A 104 16.32 -3.96 -4.47
CA ASP A 104 17.50 -3.12 -4.35
C ASP A 104 17.29 -2.03 -3.29
N ALA A 105 18.41 -1.53 -2.74
CA ALA A 105 18.39 -0.59 -1.63
C ALA A 105 17.70 0.75 -1.97
N ALA A 106 17.75 1.19 -3.23
CA ALA A 106 17.13 2.44 -3.65
C ALA A 106 15.60 2.30 -3.73
N ALA A 107 15.11 1.21 -4.32
CA ALA A 107 13.69 0.88 -4.32
C ALA A 107 13.15 0.68 -2.91
N TRP A 108 13.92 0.02 -2.03
CA TRP A 108 13.55 -0.13 -0.62
C TRP A 108 13.44 1.22 0.09
N SER A 109 14.45 2.09 -0.05
CA SER A 109 14.45 3.42 0.57
C SER A 109 13.28 4.27 0.09
N SER A 110 12.94 4.18 -1.20
CA SER A 110 11.76 4.84 -1.77
C SER A 110 10.45 4.35 -1.13
N LEU A 111 10.29 3.03 -0.93
CA LEU A 111 9.11 2.48 -0.27
C LEU A 111 8.99 2.93 1.20
N GLU A 112 10.11 2.99 1.92
CA GLU A 112 10.14 3.52 3.29
C GLU A 112 9.69 4.98 3.34
N GLN A 113 10.25 5.82 2.48
CA GLN A 113 9.88 7.23 2.39
C GLN A 113 8.39 7.39 2.03
N ILE A 114 7.90 6.65 1.03
CA ILE A 114 6.49 6.71 0.62
C ILE A 114 5.58 6.37 1.79
N VAL A 115 5.89 5.36 2.60
CA VAL A 115 5.07 4.97 3.75
C VAL A 115 5.16 5.99 4.88
N ASP A 116 6.35 6.50 5.18
CA ASP A 116 6.56 7.53 6.19
C ASP A 116 5.86 8.86 5.84
N GLU A 117 5.62 9.16 4.56
CA GLU A 117 4.84 10.32 4.13
C GLU A 117 3.33 10.02 4.02
N THR A 118 2.99 8.88 3.42
CA THR A 118 1.60 8.56 3.06
C THR A 118 0.74 8.28 4.29
N ILE A 119 1.26 7.55 5.28
CA ILE A 119 0.46 7.17 6.45
C ILE A 119 0.13 8.37 7.34
N PRO A 120 1.08 9.24 7.72
CA PRO A 120 0.75 10.46 8.46
C PRO A 120 -0.21 11.38 7.71
N ARG A 121 -0.02 11.56 6.40
CA ARG A 121 -0.92 12.37 5.56
C ARG A 121 -2.35 11.83 5.57
N LEU A 122 -2.54 10.53 5.36
CA LEU A 122 -3.88 9.91 5.42
C LEU A 122 -4.49 10.02 6.82
N ALA A 123 -3.71 9.80 7.86
CA ALA A 123 -4.18 9.93 9.23
C ALA A 123 -4.55 11.38 9.59
N ALA A 124 -3.82 12.37 9.08
CA ALA A 124 -4.14 13.78 9.24
C ALA A 124 -5.48 14.12 8.58
N GLY A 125 -5.71 13.69 7.34
CA GLY A 125 -7.01 13.86 6.67
C GLY A 125 -8.17 13.25 7.45
N ILE A 126 -7.99 12.04 8.00
CA ILE A 126 -9.00 11.42 8.88
C ILE A 126 -9.25 12.28 10.13
N ARG A 127 -8.20 12.77 10.79
CA ARG A 127 -8.31 13.61 12.00
C ARG A 127 -8.97 14.95 11.73
N SER A 128 -8.78 15.53 10.54
CA SER A 128 -9.41 16.80 10.14
C SER A 128 -10.83 16.62 9.58
N GLY A 129 -11.35 15.39 9.53
CA GLY A 129 -12.69 15.11 9.02
C GLY A 129 -12.81 15.07 7.49
N GLU A 130 -11.70 14.87 6.77
CA GLU A 130 -11.70 14.73 5.31
C GLU A 130 -12.24 13.35 4.89
N PHE A 131 -13.56 13.23 4.79
CA PHE A 131 -14.28 12.04 4.31
C PHE A 131 -14.96 12.30 2.96
N VAL A 132 -14.17 12.66 1.95
CA VAL A 132 -14.68 12.99 0.61
C VAL A 132 -15.28 11.75 -0.06
N VAL A 133 -16.49 11.89 -0.60
CA VAL A 133 -17.10 10.84 -1.46
C VAL A 133 -16.51 10.94 -2.85
N GLU A 134 -15.34 10.34 -3.04
CA GLU A 134 -14.65 10.25 -4.32
C GLU A 134 -13.99 8.88 -4.45
N ASN A 135 -14.27 8.20 -5.56
CA ASN A 135 -13.64 6.92 -5.87
C ASN A 135 -13.44 6.82 -7.39
N SER A 136 -12.21 6.54 -7.79
CA SER A 136 -11.81 6.37 -9.19
C SER A 136 -12.37 5.10 -9.83
N ASP A 137 -12.72 4.08 -9.03
CA ASP A 137 -13.40 2.88 -9.49
C ASP A 137 -14.88 3.21 -9.78
N LEU A 138 -15.26 3.23 -11.06
CA LEU A 138 -16.63 3.52 -11.46
C LEU A 138 -17.64 2.52 -10.89
N ASP A 139 -17.22 1.28 -10.64
CA ASP A 139 -18.03 0.18 -10.11
C ASP A 139 -17.90 0.02 -8.58
N CYS A 140 -17.39 1.03 -7.88
CA CYS A 140 -17.12 0.98 -6.44
C CYS A 140 -18.33 0.56 -5.57
N THR A 141 -19.56 0.73 -6.06
CA THR A 141 -20.80 0.35 -5.37
C THR A 141 -21.06 -1.15 -5.39
N GLY A 142 -20.45 -1.92 -6.30
CA GLY A 142 -20.77 -3.33 -6.49
C GLY A 142 -20.46 -4.24 -5.29
N ARG A 143 -19.52 -3.85 -4.42
CA ARG A 143 -19.15 -4.61 -3.20
C ARG A 143 -19.07 -3.75 -1.94
N CYS A 144 -19.38 -2.45 -2.03
CA CYS A 144 -19.28 -1.53 -0.90
C CYS A 144 -20.53 -1.63 -0.02
N ALA A 145 -20.34 -1.95 1.27
CA ALA A 145 -21.43 -2.01 2.24
C ALA A 145 -22.15 -0.65 2.41
N TYR A 146 -21.49 0.45 2.07
CA TYR A 146 -22.02 1.82 2.17
C TYR A 146 -22.59 2.36 0.85
N HIS A 147 -22.84 1.51 -0.16
CA HIS A 147 -23.30 1.96 -1.48
C HIS A 147 -24.62 2.75 -1.46
N THR A 148 -25.50 2.51 -0.47
CA THR A 148 -26.75 3.26 -0.27
C THR A 148 -26.58 4.55 0.51
N VAL A 149 -25.48 4.70 1.26
CA VAL A 149 -25.21 5.87 2.13
C VAL A 149 -24.33 6.89 1.42
N CYS A 150 -23.30 6.44 0.70
CA CYS A 150 -22.30 7.33 0.10
C CYS A 150 -22.87 8.25 -0.98
N ARG A 151 -23.96 7.85 -1.67
CA ARG A 151 -24.59 8.61 -2.78
C ARG A 151 -23.63 8.96 -3.93
N VAL A 152 -22.55 8.21 -4.11
CA VAL A 152 -21.53 8.47 -5.16
C VAL A 152 -22.12 8.53 -6.58
N ILE A 153 -23.16 7.75 -6.86
CA ILE A 153 -23.88 7.75 -8.15
C ILE A 153 -24.51 9.12 -8.44
N GLN A 154 -24.97 9.82 -7.41
CA GLN A 154 -25.58 11.15 -7.52
C GLN A 154 -24.52 12.25 -7.52
N ILE A 155 -23.44 12.07 -6.77
CA ILE A 155 -22.38 13.07 -6.59
C ILE A 155 -21.52 13.21 -7.85
N ARG A 156 -21.16 12.11 -8.51
CA ARG A 156 -20.26 12.13 -9.68
C ARG A 156 -20.76 13.03 -10.83
N PRO A 157 -22.02 12.91 -11.32
CA PRO A 157 -22.51 13.77 -12.38
C PRO A 157 -22.51 15.26 -12.00
N ILE A 158 -22.78 15.57 -10.73
CA ILE A 158 -22.75 16.95 -10.20
C ILE A 158 -21.32 17.50 -10.21
N ALA A 159 -20.36 16.71 -9.72
CA ALA A 159 -18.95 17.08 -9.70
C ALA A 159 -18.40 17.33 -11.11
N GLU A 160 -18.74 16.46 -12.07
CA GLU A 160 -18.39 16.60 -13.49
C GLU A 160 -18.97 17.89 -14.08
N THR A 161 -20.26 18.15 -13.86
CA THR A 161 -20.96 19.35 -14.34
C THR A 161 -20.32 20.63 -13.79
N LEU A 162 -19.85 20.61 -12.55
CA LEU A 162 -19.23 21.76 -11.89
C LEU A 162 -17.72 21.88 -12.14
N GLY A 163 -17.11 20.95 -12.91
CA GLY A 163 -15.66 20.89 -13.09
C GLY A 163 -14.88 20.64 -11.79
N LYS A 164 -15.53 20.09 -10.76
CA LYS A 164 -14.97 19.84 -9.42
C LYS A 164 -14.52 18.38 -9.25
N VAL A 165 -13.88 17.83 -10.26
CA VAL A 165 -13.25 16.50 -10.17
C VAL A 165 -11.81 16.72 -9.71
N ARG A 166 -11.38 16.13 -8.58
CA ARG A 166 -9.96 16.18 -8.23
C ARG A 166 -9.21 15.33 -9.25
N GLY A 167 -8.49 15.96 -10.16
CA GLY A 167 -7.67 15.28 -11.15
C GLY A 167 -6.55 14.49 -10.46
N THR A 168 -6.18 13.33 -11.01
CA THR A 168 -5.04 12.51 -10.54
C THR A 168 -3.67 13.13 -10.84
N GLY A 169 -3.57 14.45 -10.93
CA GLY A 169 -2.36 15.18 -11.28
C GLY A 169 -1.91 16.05 -10.12
N ALA A 170 -0.61 16.02 -9.84
CA ALA A 170 0.07 17.03 -9.04
C ALA A 170 -0.23 18.42 -9.65
N GLY A 171 -1.20 19.11 -9.07
CA GLY A 171 -1.67 20.40 -9.51
C GLY A 171 -2.18 21.13 -8.30
N SER A 172 -1.50 22.22 -7.97
CA SER A 172 -1.85 23.21 -6.95
C SER A 172 -3.28 23.71 -7.14
N GLY A 173 -4.24 23.02 -6.55
CA GLY A 173 -5.59 23.51 -6.31
C GLY A 173 -5.77 23.62 -4.81
N GLU A 174 -6.01 24.84 -4.32
CA GLU A 174 -6.31 25.11 -2.92
C GLU A 174 -7.41 24.15 -2.41
N PRO A 175 -7.29 23.63 -1.19
CA PRO A 175 -8.39 22.90 -0.57
C PRO A 175 -9.53 23.89 -0.29
N PHE A 176 -10.76 23.46 -0.57
CA PHE A 176 -11.93 24.05 0.08
C PHE A 176 -11.90 23.78 1.58
#